data_AF-A0A928Z542-F1
#
_entry.id   AF-A0A928Z542-F1
#
_cell.length_a   1.000
_cell.length_b   1.000
_cell.length_c   1.000
_cell.angle_alpha   90.00
_cell.angle_beta   90.00
_cell.angle_gamma   90.00
#
_symmetry.space_group_name_H-M   'P 1'
#
loop_
_entity.id
_entity.type
_entity.pdbx_description
1 polymer ?
#
loop_
_entity_poly.entity_id
_entity_poly.type
_entity_poly.pdbx_seq_one_letter_code
_entity_poly.pdbx_strand_id
1 'polypeptide(L)'
;MTERTIPTPRQNIHQNYRYPTNSTVDHSRHGRRFSLQHYLAGGICLLSVGLLFEQFDVRLPRQIMAIAGPIKPAGAERCDKVIQSKTRLSRQALGKVLTVPEGKSRAQIRAIAKQPYCTLPPLTVRVGETTEREAYPLAFEPDTWLVVIYEGNNYAGFDFLVQ
;
A
#
# COMPACT_ATOMS: atom_id res chain seq x y z
N MET A 1 30.21 -9.54 -58.12
CA MET A 1 29.88 -8.17 -57.65
C MET A 1 28.63 -8.32 -56.79
N THR A 2 28.62 -8.09 -55.48
CA THR A 2 29.54 -7.34 -54.63
C THR A 2 29.27 -7.76 -53.18
N GLU A 3 30.35 -8.10 -52.47
CA GLU A 3 30.44 -8.34 -51.04
C GLU A 3 29.83 -7.16 -50.25
N ARG A 4 28.95 -7.43 -49.27
CA ARG A 4 28.45 -6.40 -48.35
C ARG A 4 28.96 -6.69 -46.94
N THR A 5 29.99 -5.94 -46.62
CA THR A 5 30.74 -5.84 -45.38
C THR A 5 29.86 -5.47 -44.18
N ILE A 6 30.04 -6.20 -43.08
CA ILE A 6 29.48 -5.95 -41.75
C ILE A 6 30.21 -4.76 -41.11
N PRO A 7 29.53 -3.73 -40.59
CA PRO A 7 30.17 -2.74 -39.73
C PRO A 7 30.06 -3.12 -38.25
N THR A 8 31.22 -3.37 -37.63
CA THR A 8 31.41 -3.43 -36.17
C THR A 8 31.36 -2.03 -35.54
N PRO A 9 30.72 -1.83 -34.38
CA PRO A 9 30.78 -0.56 -33.65
C PRO A 9 32.10 -0.42 -32.88
N ARG A 10 32.79 0.69 -33.13
CA ARG A 10 34.06 1.12 -32.54
C ARG A 10 33.81 1.66 -31.12
N GLN A 11 34.28 0.93 -30.10
CA GLN A 11 34.32 1.42 -28.72
C GLN A 11 35.36 2.55 -28.61
N ASN A 12 34.93 3.73 -28.15
CA ASN A 12 35.79 4.86 -27.87
C ASN A 12 35.59 5.24 -26.39
N ILE A 13 36.41 4.65 -25.54
CA ILE A 13 36.43 4.92 -24.09
C ILE A 13 37.64 5.83 -23.83
N HIS A 14 37.39 7.13 -23.76
CA HIS A 14 38.31 8.07 -23.12
C HIS A 14 37.61 8.60 -21.86
N GLN A 15 37.74 7.85 -20.77
CA GLN A 15 37.38 8.30 -19.43
C GLN A 15 38.53 9.13 -18.87
N ASN A 16 38.32 10.44 -18.79
CA ASN A 16 39.25 11.40 -18.20
C ASN A 16 38.83 11.66 -16.74
N TYR A 17 39.18 10.76 -15.82
CA TYR A 17 38.99 10.96 -14.39
C TYR A 17 40.22 11.67 -13.81
N ARG A 18 40.11 13.00 -13.66
CA ARG A 18 41.08 13.84 -12.97
C ARG A 18 40.78 13.79 -11.46
N TYR A 19 41.59 13.08 -10.69
CA TYR A 19 41.62 13.20 -9.22
C TYR A 19 42.38 14.46 -8.81
N PRO A 20 41.80 15.36 -7.99
CA PRO A 20 42.58 16.34 -7.27
C PRO A 20 43.18 15.72 -6.00
N THR A 21 44.51 15.73 -5.92
CA THR A 21 45.29 15.42 -4.72
C THR A 21 45.42 16.64 -3.81
N ASN A 22 45.40 16.36 -2.51
CA ASN A 22 45.87 17.15 -1.37
C ASN A 22 44.96 18.26 -0.82
N SER A 23 44.53 18.03 0.43
CA SER A 23 44.51 19.06 1.47
C SER A 23 44.66 18.37 2.83
N THR A 24 45.88 18.41 3.36
CA THR A 24 46.20 18.13 4.75
C THR A 24 45.48 19.13 5.65
N VAL A 25 44.54 18.66 6.48
CA VAL A 25 43.95 19.46 7.55
C VAL A 25 44.49 18.95 8.88
N ASP A 26 45.42 19.74 9.42
CA ASP A 26 45.89 19.66 10.80
C ASP A 26 44.79 20.19 11.73
N HIS A 27 44.22 19.32 12.55
CA HIS A 27 43.32 19.71 13.65
C HIS A 27 43.89 19.24 14.98
N SER A 28 44.70 20.13 15.55
CA SER A 28 44.83 20.43 16.98
C SER A 28 43.87 19.68 17.90
N ARG A 29 44.40 18.73 18.66
CA ARG A 29 43.71 18.02 19.75
C ARG A 29 43.37 18.98 20.89
N HIS A 30 42.14 19.50 20.91
CA HIS A 30 41.54 20.07 22.11
C HIS A 30 40.85 18.96 22.91
N GLY A 31 41.50 18.51 23.98
CA GLY A 31 40.89 17.64 24.98
C GLY A 31 39.73 18.35 25.65
N ARG A 32 38.51 17.85 25.44
CA ARG A 32 37.34 18.23 26.23
C ARG A 32 37.09 17.13 27.25
N ARG A 33 37.35 17.43 28.52
CA ARG A 33 36.84 16.68 29.66
C ARG A 33 35.31 16.77 29.61
N PHE A 34 34.66 15.75 29.07
CA PHE A 34 33.20 15.64 29.04
C PHE A 34 32.71 15.21 30.44
N SER A 35 31.98 16.12 31.11
CA SER A 35 31.40 15.91 32.43
C SER A 35 30.22 14.93 32.36
N LEU A 36 30.40 13.76 32.96
CA LEU A 36 29.51 12.61 32.99
C LEU A 36 28.33 12.77 33.99
N GLN A 37 28.08 13.97 34.52
CA GLN A 37 27.15 14.16 35.64
C GLN A 37 25.69 14.46 35.26
N HIS A 38 25.37 14.75 33.99
CA HIS A 38 24.03 15.22 33.60
C HIS A 38 23.14 14.16 32.93
N TYR A 39 23.63 12.93 32.69
CA TYR A 39 22.86 11.90 31.98
C TYR A 39 21.99 11.01 32.88
N LEU A 40 22.12 11.09 34.21
CA LEU A 40 21.33 10.25 35.13
C LEU A 40 20.02 10.90 35.62
N ALA A 41 19.79 12.19 35.36
CA ALA A 41 18.62 12.92 35.88
C ALA A 41 17.36 12.84 34.98
N GLY A 42 17.42 12.22 33.80
CA GLY A 42 16.33 12.21 32.82
C GLY A 42 15.56 10.90 32.66
N GLY A 43 16.02 9.79 33.26
CA GLY A 43 15.54 8.44 32.91
C GLY A 43 14.33 7.91 33.70
N ILE A 44 13.94 8.54 34.80
CA ILE A 44 13.01 7.93 35.78
C ILE A 44 11.53 8.28 35.53
N CYS A 45 11.21 9.32 34.77
CA CYS A 45 9.81 9.78 34.63
C CYS A 45 8.93 8.98 33.67
N LEU A 46 9.47 8.08 32.84
CA LEU A 46 8.67 7.39 31.81
C LEU A 46 8.05 6.06 32.27
N LEU A 47 8.46 5.51 33.42
CA LEU A 47 7.97 4.21 33.90
C LEU A 47 6.64 4.29 34.66
N SER A 48 6.27 5.45 35.19
CA SER A 48 5.01 5.63 35.95
C SER A 48 3.78 5.86 35.06
N VAL A 49 3.96 6.16 33.78
CA VAL A 49 2.85 6.44 32.84
C VAL A 49 2.21 5.15 32.31
N GLY A 50 2.97 4.06 32.17
CA GLY A 50 2.46 2.79 31.61
C GLY A 50 1.43 2.07 32.49
N LEU A 51 1.53 2.20 33.82
CA LEU A 51 0.66 1.48 34.78
C LEU A 51 -0.67 2.20 35.07
N LEU A 52 -0.85 3.43 34.58
CA LEU A 52 -2.11 4.19 34.72
C LEU A 52 -3.08 3.96 33.54
N PHE A 53 -2.64 3.30 32.47
CA PHE A 53 -3.48 3.06 31.29
C PHE A 53 -4.49 1.90 31.43
N GLU A 54 -4.39 1.06 32.48
CA GLU A 54 -5.37 -0.02 32.67
C GLU A 54 -6.68 0.43 33.34
N GLN A 55 -6.72 1.61 33.97
CA GLN A 55 -7.88 2.03 34.78
C GLN A 55 -8.60 3.27 34.26
N PHE A 56 -8.00 4.02 33.34
CA PHE A 56 -8.63 5.17 32.73
C PHE A 56 -9.12 4.83 31.33
N ASP A 57 -10.44 4.90 31.14
CA ASP A 57 -11.10 4.94 29.84
C ASP A 57 -10.74 6.28 29.17
N VAL A 58 -9.46 6.44 28.80
CA VAL A 58 -8.94 7.65 28.17
C VAL A 58 -9.50 7.70 26.75
N ARG A 59 -10.68 8.29 26.63
CA ARG A 59 -11.24 8.72 25.35
C ARG A 59 -10.33 9.82 24.81
N LEU A 60 -9.25 9.39 24.15
CA LEU A 60 -8.26 10.26 23.54
C LEU A 60 -8.98 11.32 22.69
N PRO A 61 -8.72 12.62 22.91
CA PRO A 61 -9.32 13.66 22.09
C PRO A 61 -8.95 13.40 20.63
N ARG A 62 -9.94 13.50 19.75
CA ARG A 62 -9.88 13.20 18.30
C ARG A 62 -8.73 13.88 17.56
N GLN A 63 -8.10 14.88 18.17
CA GLN A 63 -6.95 15.63 17.68
C GLN A 63 -5.64 14.81 17.71
N ILE A 64 -5.48 13.84 18.61
CA ILE A 64 -4.28 12.98 18.69
C ILE A 64 -4.34 11.85 17.64
N MET A 65 -5.50 11.56 17.05
CA MET A 65 -5.61 10.64 15.91
C MET A 65 -5.14 11.25 14.57
N ALA A 66 -4.81 12.54 14.50
CA ALA A 66 -4.40 13.17 13.24
C ALA A 66 -2.95 12.87 12.83
N ILE A 67 -2.11 12.38 13.76
CA ILE A 67 -0.72 11.96 13.47
C ILE A 67 -0.64 10.57 12.81
N ALA A 68 -1.69 9.76 12.94
CA ALA A 68 -1.89 8.57 12.14
C ALA A 68 -2.95 8.90 11.08
N GLY A 69 -2.51 9.26 9.86
CA GLY A 69 -3.42 9.44 8.73
C GLY A 69 -4.35 8.23 8.56
N PRO A 70 -5.51 8.39 7.89
CA PRO A 70 -6.47 7.30 7.74
C PRO A 70 -5.77 6.06 7.16
N ILE A 71 -5.77 4.95 7.91
CA ILE A 71 -5.21 3.67 7.45
C ILE A 71 -5.99 3.29 6.20
N LYS A 72 -5.36 3.47 5.04
CA LYS A 72 -5.90 3.01 3.77
C LYS A 72 -5.80 1.48 3.77
N PRO A 73 -6.87 0.76 3.41
CA PRO A 73 -6.76 -0.67 3.25
C PRO A 73 -5.75 -0.98 2.14
N ALA A 74 -4.95 -2.03 2.35
CA ALA A 74 -3.93 -2.49 1.43
C ALA A 74 -4.54 -2.81 0.05
N GLY A 75 -4.24 -2.05 -1.00
CA GLY A 75 -4.83 -2.20 -2.34
C GLY A 75 -5.66 -0.99 -2.77
N ALA A 76 -5.89 -0.02 -1.87
CA ALA A 76 -6.59 1.22 -2.18
C ALA A 76 -5.89 2.07 -3.25
N GLU A 77 -4.58 1.89 -3.45
CA GLU A 77 -3.82 2.54 -4.51
C GLU A 77 -4.17 2.04 -5.93
N ARG A 78 -4.82 0.87 -6.03
CA ARG A 78 -5.25 0.27 -7.32
C ARG A 78 -6.65 0.72 -7.74
N CYS A 79 -7.34 1.50 -6.91
CA CYS A 79 -8.68 1.98 -7.19
C CYS A 79 -8.66 3.07 -8.28
N ASP A 80 -9.53 2.91 -9.28
CA ASP A 80 -9.85 3.97 -10.25
C ASP A 80 -10.79 5.00 -9.61
N LYS A 81 -11.87 4.52 -8.98
CA LYS A 81 -12.85 5.36 -8.29
C LYS A 81 -13.32 4.75 -6.98
N VAL A 82 -13.11 5.47 -5.87
CA VAL A 82 -13.68 5.09 -4.57
C VAL A 82 -15.19 5.34 -4.55
N ILE A 83 -15.96 4.32 -4.18
CA ILE A 83 -17.42 4.37 -4.06
C ILE A 83 -17.82 4.52 -2.59
N GLN A 84 -17.32 3.66 -1.71
CA GLN A 84 -17.66 3.68 -0.28
C GLN A 84 -16.47 3.27 0.58
N SER A 85 -15.78 4.26 1.16
CA SER A 85 -14.52 4.04 1.89
C SER A 85 -14.65 3.16 3.15
N LYS A 86 -15.87 3.07 3.70
CA LYS A 86 -16.17 2.28 4.90
C LYS A 86 -16.64 0.85 4.59
N THR A 87 -16.79 0.47 3.32
CA THR A 87 -17.18 -0.89 2.95
C THR A 87 -16.15 -1.88 3.45
N ARG A 88 -16.60 -2.95 4.09
CA ARG A 88 -15.82 -4.14 4.46
C ARG A 88 -16.70 -5.37 4.28
N LEU A 89 -16.18 -6.42 3.65
CA LEU A 89 -16.90 -7.66 3.39
C LEU A 89 -16.71 -8.65 4.55
N SER A 90 -17.79 -9.08 5.18
CA SER A 90 -17.73 -10.07 6.26
C SER A 90 -17.47 -11.48 5.73
N ARG A 91 -16.96 -12.39 6.58
CA ARG A 91 -16.75 -13.81 6.23
C ARG A 91 -18.03 -14.48 5.74
N GLN A 92 -19.15 -14.18 6.38
CA GLN A 92 -20.46 -14.72 6.00
C GLN A 92 -20.92 -14.18 4.63
N ALA A 93 -20.72 -12.88 4.36
CA ALA A 93 -21.08 -12.30 3.08
C ALA A 93 -20.19 -12.83 1.95
N LEU A 94 -18.87 -12.96 2.20
CA LEU A 94 -17.94 -13.60 1.27
C LEU A 94 -18.41 -15.02 0.92
N GLY A 95 -18.63 -15.87 1.93
CA GLY A 95 -19.08 -17.24 1.71
C GLY A 95 -20.34 -17.34 0.85
N LYS A 96 -21.29 -16.40 1.02
CA LYS A 96 -22.48 -16.31 0.17
C LYS A 96 -22.15 -15.88 -1.27
N VAL A 97 -21.30 -14.86 -1.46
CA VAL A 97 -20.88 -14.41 -2.80
C VAL A 97 -20.21 -15.55 -3.57
N LEU A 98 -19.34 -16.33 -2.92
CA LEU A 98 -18.63 -17.46 -3.55
C LEU A 98 -19.55 -18.61 -4.01
N THR A 99 -20.82 -18.62 -3.56
CA THR A 99 -21.82 -19.60 -4.02
C THR A 99 -22.72 -19.08 -5.14
N VAL A 100 -22.60 -17.80 -5.52
CA VAL A 100 -23.39 -17.22 -6.61
C VAL A 100 -22.81 -17.74 -7.93
N PRO A 101 -23.62 -18.37 -8.80
CA PRO A 101 -23.14 -18.82 -10.11
C PRO A 101 -22.92 -17.62 -11.04
N GLU A 102 -22.02 -17.76 -12.01
CA GLU A 102 -21.81 -16.80 -13.09
C GLU A 102 -23.10 -16.54 -13.90
N GLY A 103 -23.15 -15.39 -14.60
CA GLY A 103 -24.31 -14.93 -15.37
C GLY A 103 -25.43 -14.28 -14.53
N LYS A 104 -25.32 -14.30 -13.19
CA LYS A 104 -26.26 -13.57 -12.31
C LYS A 104 -26.06 -12.07 -12.38
N SER A 105 -27.08 -11.30 -12.01
CA SER A 105 -27.01 -9.84 -12.13
C SER A 105 -26.11 -9.22 -11.06
N ARG A 106 -25.49 -8.09 -11.39
CA ARG A 106 -24.75 -7.23 -10.44
C ARG A 106 -25.57 -6.90 -9.19
N ALA A 107 -26.87 -6.70 -9.35
CA ALA A 107 -27.77 -6.44 -8.24
C ALA A 107 -27.81 -7.59 -7.22
N GLN A 108 -27.73 -8.84 -7.66
CA GLN A 108 -27.70 -9.99 -6.75
C GLN A 108 -26.41 -10.05 -5.94
N ILE A 109 -25.26 -9.79 -6.56
CA ILE A 109 -23.99 -9.69 -5.83
C ILE A 109 -24.07 -8.54 -4.80
N ARG A 110 -24.52 -7.37 -5.22
CA ARG A 110 -24.64 -6.19 -4.34
C ARG A 110 -25.71 -6.36 -3.25
N ALA A 111 -26.70 -7.25 -3.40
CA ALA A 111 -27.62 -7.57 -2.32
C ALA A 111 -26.92 -8.31 -1.15
N ILE A 112 -25.85 -9.04 -1.45
CA ILE A 112 -25.06 -9.79 -0.47
C ILE A 112 -23.87 -8.96 0.03
N ALA A 113 -23.07 -8.45 -0.91
CA ALA A 113 -21.81 -7.76 -0.65
C ALA A 113 -21.98 -6.26 -0.35
N LYS A 114 -23.19 -5.71 -0.57
CA LYS A 114 -23.48 -4.26 -0.54
C LYS A 114 -22.65 -3.50 -1.58
N GLN A 115 -22.53 -2.19 -1.40
CA GLN A 115 -21.71 -1.35 -2.28
C GLN A 115 -20.23 -1.67 -2.12
N PRO A 116 -19.46 -1.71 -3.23
CA PRO A 116 -18.01 -1.93 -3.19
C PRO A 116 -17.26 -0.78 -2.53
N TYR A 117 -16.02 -1.04 -2.15
CA TYR A 117 -15.12 0.02 -1.69
C TYR A 117 -14.76 0.93 -2.86
N CYS A 118 -14.36 0.36 -3.99
CA CYS A 118 -14.01 1.09 -5.20
C CYS A 118 -14.23 0.23 -6.45
N THR A 119 -14.16 0.88 -7.62
CA THR A 119 -13.92 0.21 -8.89
C THR A 119 -12.43 0.15 -9.18
N LEU A 120 -12.00 -0.92 -9.82
CA LEU A 120 -10.67 -1.03 -10.41
C LEU A 120 -10.73 -0.63 -11.88
N PRO A 121 -9.59 -0.28 -12.50
CA PRO A 121 -9.52 -0.04 -13.94
C PRO A 121 -10.15 -1.21 -14.71
N PRO A 122 -10.91 -0.99 -15.78
CA PRO A 122 -11.46 -2.09 -16.56
C PRO A 122 -10.34 -2.89 -17.25
N LEU A 123 -10.60 -4.17 -17.55
CA LEU A 123 -9.74 -4.98 -18.41
C LEU A 123 -10.39 -5.15 -19.78
N THR A 124 -9.58 -5.09 -20.84
CA THR A 124 -10.01 -5.43 -22.20
C THR A 124 -9.35 -6.75 -22.61
N VAL A 125 -10.10 -7.85 -22.55
CA VAL A 125 -9.53 -9.19 -22.71
C VAL A 125 -9.35 -9.59 -24.18
N ARG A 126 -10.08 -8.95 -25.11
CA ARG A 126 -9.88 -8.87 -26.58
C ARG A 126 -11.00 -8.00 -27.16
N VAL A 127 -10.95 -7.71 -28.46
CA VAL A 127 -11.95 -6.90 -29.19
C VAL A 127 -13.38 -7.31 -28.79
N GLY A 128 -14.07 -6.44 -28.04
CA GLY A 128 -15.52 -6.51 -27.89
C GLY A 128 -16.07 -6.20 -26.51
N GLU A 129 -15.41 -6.62 -25.43
CA GLU A 129 -16.06 -6.57 -24.11
C GLU A 129 -15.17 -5.99 -23.02
N THR A 130 -15.65 -4.89 -22.43
CA THR A 130 -15.02 -4.21 -21.31
C THR A 130 -15.43 -4.91 -20.03
N THR A 131 -14.46 -5.45 -19.31
CA THR A 131 -14.70 -6.09 -18.02
C THR A 131 -14.63 -5.06 -16.90
N GLU A 132 -15.75 -4.85 -16.22
CA GLU A 132 -15.82 -3.99 -15.04
C GLU A 132 -15.43 -4.75 -13.78
N ARG A 133 -14.77 -4.08 -12.84
CA ARG A 133 -14.21 -4.72 -11.64
C ARG A 133 -14.53 -3.91 -10.39
N GLU A 134 -15.11 -4.57 -9.41
CA GLU A 134 -15.45 -3.99 -8.10
C GLU A 134 -14.61 -4.63 -7.00
N ALA A 135 -14.05 -3.82 -6.11
CA ALA A 135 -13.15 -4.30 -5.07
C ALA A 135 -13.77 -4.17 -3.67
N TYR A 136 -13.65 -5.24 -2.89
CA TYR A 136 -14.24 -5.40 -1.57
C TYR A 136 -13.17 -5.87 -0.56
N PRO A 137 -12.62 -4.96 0.26
CA PRO A 137 -11.69 -5.34 1.33
C PRO A 137 -12.37 -6.28 2.33
N LEU A 138 -11.68 -7.35 2.72
CA LEU A 138 -12.19 -8.30 3.69
C LEU A 138 -12.12 -7.72 5.10
N ALA A 139 -13.19 -7.89 5.89
CA ALA A 139 -13.27 -7.36 7.25
C ALA A 139 -12.34 -8.09 8.23
N PHE A 140 -11.99 -9.34 7.92
CA PHE A 140 -11.24 -10.25 8.80
C PHE A 140 -9.80 -10.47 8.33
N GLU A 141 -9.43 -9.91 7.18
CA GLU A 141 -8.11 -10.08 6.56
C GLU A 141 -7.80 -8.80 5.76
N PRO A 142 -7.29 -7.74 6.42
CA PRO A 142 -7.25 -6.39 5.86
C PRO A 142 -6.35 -6.23 4.63
N ASP A 143 -5.45 -7.19 4.41
CA ASP A 143 -4.51 -7.23 3.27
C ASP A 143 -5.04 -8.03 2.08
N THR A 144 -6.25 -8.58 2.19
CA THR A 144 -6.90 -9.35 1.14
C THR A 144 -8.22 -8.71 0.72
N TRP A 145 -8.43 -8.61 -0.58
CA TRP A 145 -9.64 -8.02 -1.17
C TRP A 145 -10.27 -9.00 -2.15
N LEU A 146 -11.60 -9.13 -2.06
CA LEU A 146 -12.37 -9.79 -3.11
C LEU A 146 -12.54 -8.80 -4.27
N VAL A 147 -12.19 -9.23 -5.48
CA VAL A 147 -12.50 -8.52 -6.71
C VAL A 147 -13.63 -9.26 -7.41
N VAL A 148 -14.75 -8.57 -7.61
CA VAL A 148 -15.87 -9.07 -8.38
C VAL A 148 -15.77 -8.55 -9.80
N ILE A 149 -15.90 -9.46 -10.76
CA ILE A 149 -15.70 -9.22 -12.18
C ILE A 149 -17.07 -9.23 -12.87
N TYR A 150 -17.32 -8.25 -13.74
CA TYR A 150 -18.57 -8.13 -14.48
C TYR A 150 -18.34 -7.90 -15.97
N GLU A 151 -19.22 -8.49 -16.76
CA GLU A 151 -19.41 -8.21 -18.19
C GLU A 151 -20.77 -7.51 -18.33
N GLY A 152 -20.74 -6.19 -18.50
CA GLY A 152 -21.93 -5.35 -18.37
C GLY A 152 -22.61 -5.54 -17.01
N ASN A 153 -23.86 -6.02 -17.00
CA ASN A 153 -24.62 -6.26 -15.77
C ASN A 153 -24.49 -7.70 -15.23
N ASN A 154 -23.73 -8.56 -15.90
CA ASN A 154 -23.60 -9.97 -15.55
C ASN A 154 -22.35 -10.21 -14.73
N TYR A 155 -22.49 -10.97 -13.66
CA TYR A 155 -21.40 -11.47 -12.84
C TYR A 155 -20.61 -12.51 -13.63
N ALA A 156 -19.33 -12.24 -13.87
CA ALA A 156 -18.44 -13.07 -14.66
C ALA A 156 -17.45 -13.88 -13.81
N GLY A 157 -17.45 -13.68 -12.49
CA GLY A 157 -16.58 -14.40 -11.57
C GLY A 157 -15.89 -13.48 -10.56
N PHE A 158 -14.90 -14.01 -9.86
CA PHE A 158 -14.16 -13.28 -8.84
C PHE A 158 -12.68 -13.64 -8.83
N ASP A 159 -11.89 -12.78 -8.21
CA ASP A 159 -10.47 -13.00 -7.92
C ASP A 159 -10.14 -12.42 -6.55
N PHE A 160 -8.95 -12.73 -6.03
CA PHE A 160 -8.41 -12.13 -4.82
C PHE A 160 -7.19 -11.28 -5.13
N LEU A 161 -7.21 -10.05 -4.62
CA LEU A 161 -6.02 -9.22 -4.57
C LEU A 161 -5.43 -9.33 -3.17
N VAL A 162 -4.19 -9.79 -3.12
CA VAL A 162 -3.35 -9.80 -1.92
C VAL A 162 -2.29 -8.69 -2.08
N GLN A 163 -1.83 -8.12 -0.98
CA GLN A 163 -0.77 -7.10 -0.98
C GLN A 163 0.49 -7.61 -0.27
#